data_AF-A0A7Z7YRQ6-F1
#
_entry.id   AF-A0A7Z7YRQ6-F1
#
_cell.length_a   1.000
_cell.length_b   1.000
_cell.length_c   1.000
_cell.angle_alpha   90.00
_cell.angle_beta   90.00
_cell.angle_gamma   90.00
#
_symmetry.space_group_name_H-M   'P 1'
#
loop_
_entity.id
_entity.type
_entity.pdbx_description
1 polymer ?
#
loop_
_entity_poly.entity_id
_entity_poly.type
_entity_poly.pdbx_seq_one_letter_code
_entity_poly.pdbx_strand_id
1 'polypeptide(L)'
;ITSLLLKEYEDTGTINLKNFWIRRIKRLLPAVFALIVVVGIATLLLHPEHIVRVKHDMIAAIFYVSNWWYIAKDVNYFEQFSFMPLKHLWSLAIEEQFYLFFPAVLLLFMAIVKKKKNVILIFWIISLV
;
A
#
# COMPACT_ATOMS: atom_id res chain seq x y z
N ILE A 1 0.28 9.30 8.64
CA ILE A 1 0.20 9.86 7.25
C ILE A 1 -0.26 11.31 7.31
N THR A 2 -1.48 11.55 7.79
CA THR A 2 -2.07 12.88 7.96
C THR A 2 -1.21 13.81 8.81
N SER A 3 -0.71 13.34 9.96
CA SER A 3 0.19 14.11 10.83
C SER A 3 1.50 14.51 10.16
N LEU A 4 2.05 13.66 9.28
CA LEU A 4 3.30 13.96 8.57
C LEU A 4 3.07 15.03 7.50
N LEU A 5 1.95 14.93 6.77
CA LEU A 5 1.56 15.91 5.75
C LEU A 5 1.16 17.25 6.37
N LEU A 6 0.42 17.23 7.49
CA LEU A 6 0.04 18.45 8.21
C LEU A 6 1.27 19.16 8.75
N LYS A 7 2.20 18.42 9.36
CA LYS A 7 3.44 18.99 9.88
C LYS A 7 4.29 19.62 8.76
N GLU A 8 4.42 18.95 7.62
CA GLU A 8 5.13 19.52 6.46
C GLU A 8 4.47 20.81 5.96
N TYR A 9 3.14 20.87 5.96
CA TYR A 9 2.38 22.06 5.61
C TYR A 9 2.53 23.19 6.64
N GLU A 10 2.53 22.86 7.95
CA GLU A 10 2.76 23.83 9.02
C GLU A 10 4.18 24.43 8.96
N ASP A 11 5.18 23.60 8.66
CA ASP A 11 6.59 24.00 8.63
C ASP A 11 6.95 24.78 7.35
N THR A 12 6.37 24.43 6.19
CA THR A 12 6.80 24.95 4.88
C THR A 12 5.72 25.69 4.10
N GLY A 13 4.47 25.71 4.59
CA GLY A 13 3.32 26.29 3.91
C GLY A 13 2.88 25.54 2.65
N THR A 14 3.56 24.45 2.28
CA THR A 14 3.28 23.66 1.07
C THR A 14 3.43 22.17 1.36
N ILE A 15 2.85 21.31 0.52
CA ILE A 15 3.01 19.85 0.63
C ILE A 15 3.74 19.36 -0.60
N ASN A 16 4.94 18.78 -0.43
CA ASN A 16 5.70 18.21 -1.54
C ASN A 16 5.44 16.70 -1.66
N LEU A 17 4.37 16.35 -2.39
CA LEU A 17 3.98 14.95 -2.61
C LEU A 17 5.09 14.11 -3.26
N LYS A 18 5.86 14.69 -4.18
CA LYS A 18 6.97 13.99 -4.84
C LYS A 18 8.02 13.55 -3.82
N ASN A 19 8.45 14.44 -2.94
CA ASN A 19 9.43 14.12 -1.90
C ASN A 19 8.85 13.18 -0.85
N PHE A 20 7.58 13.29 -0.52
CA PHE A 20 6.88 12.35 0.35
C PHE A 20 6.93 10.92 -0.20
N TRP A 21 6.55 10.72 -1.46
CA TRP A 21 6.58 9.39 -2.11
C TRP A 21 8.00 8.86 -2.29
N ILE A 22 8.97 9.69 -2.69
CA ILE A 22 10.38 9.26 -2.85
C ILE A 22 10.95 8.73 -1.53
N ARG A 23 10.69 9.41 -0.40
CA ARG A 23 11.16 8.97 0.93
C ARG A 23 10.58 7.59 1.30
N ARG A 24 9.31 7.36 0.97
CA ARG A 24 8.62 6.07 1.17
C ARG A 24 9.22 4.96 0.30
N ILE A 25 9.34 5.20 -1.00
CA ILE A 25 9.89 4.21 -1.96
C ILE A 25 11.31 3.80 -1.55
N LYS A 26 12.18 4.78 -1.24
CA LYS A 26 13.57 4.48 -0.79
C LYS A 26 13.64 3.68 0.49
N ARG A 27 12.62 3.75 1.35
CA ARG A 27 12.58 3.03 2.62
C ARG A 27 12.01 1.62 2.48
N LEU A 28 10.99 1.42 1.63
CA LEU A 28 10.23 0.16 1.58
C LEU A 28 10.63 -0.76 0.43
N LEU A 29 10.90 -0.19 -0.75
CA LEU A 29 11.20 -0.98 -1.94
C LEU A 29 12.42 -1.89 -1.76
N PRO A 30 13.53 -1.47 -1.10
CA PRO A 30 14.68 -2.36 -0.88
C PRO A 30 14.33 -3.58 -0.03
N ALA A 31 13.53 -3.39 1.02
CA ALA A 31 13.15 -4.47 1.92
C ALA A 31 12.21 -5.48 1.23
N VAL A 32 11.20 -4.98 0.49
CA VAL A 32 10.30 -5.83 -0.30
C VAL A 32 11.06 -6.60 -1.36
N PHE A 33 11.97 -5.95 -2.07
CA PHE A 33 12.78 -6.60 -3.10
C PHE A 33 13.67 -7.70 -2.52
N ALA A 34 14.36 -7.41 -1.41
CA ALA A 34 15.19 -8.41 -0.72
C ALA A 34 14.35 -9.63 -0.28
N LEU A 35 13.18 -9.39 0.31
CA LEU A 35 12.25 -10.46 0.70
C LEU A 35 11.83 -11.32 -0.49
N ILE A 36 11.43 -10.69 -1.60
CA ILE A 36 11.01 -11.37 -2.83
C ILE A 36 12.13 -12.24 -3.39
N VAL A 37 13.37 -11.72 -3.44
CA VAL A 37 14.53 -12.48 -3.91
C VAL A 37 14.81 -13.67 -3.00
N VAL A 38 14.84 -13.47 -1.69
CA VAL A 38 15.09 -14.55 -0.71
C VAL A 38 14.02 -15.63 -0.80
N VAL A 39 12.74 -15.24 -0.82
CA VAL A 39 11.61 -16.19 -0.95
C VAL A 39 11.65 -16.90 -2.30
N GLY A 40 11.99 -16.21 -3.39
CA GLY A 40 12.14 -16.81 -4.71
C GLY A 40 13.23 -17.87 -4.76
N ILE A 41 14.41 -17.58 -4.21
CA ILE A 41 15.53 -18.53 -4.11
C ILE A 41 15.16 -19.70 -3.19
N ALA A 42 14.60 -19.42 -2.01
CA ALA A 42 14.18 -20.46 -1.08
C ALA A 42 13.11 -21.39 -1.69
N THR A 43 12.15 -20.84 -2.43
CA THR A 43 11.14 -21.64 -3.15
C THR A 43 11.80 -22.50 -4.22
N LEU A 44 12.74 -21.97 -4.99
CA LEU A 44 13.43 -22.73 -6.03
C LEU A 44 14.22 -23.92 -5.46
N LEU A 45 14.82 -23.76 -4.28
CA LEU A 45 15.65 -24.79 -3.64
C LEU A 45 14.85 -25.83 -2.86
N LEU A 46 13.79 -25.41 -2.15
CA LEU A 46 13.06 -26.26 -1.21
C LEU A 46 11.73 -26.79 -1.77
N HIS A 47 11.07 -26.02 -2.63
CA HIS A 47 9.71 -26.28 -3.14
C HIS A 47 9.57 -25.89 -4.63
N PRO A 48 10.38 -26.46 -5.53
CA PRO A 48 10.41 -26.07 -6.94
C PRO A 48 9.06 -26.24 -7.64
N GLU A 49 8.21 -27.17 -7.19
CA GLU A 49 6.84 -27.39 -7.67
C GLU A 49 5.93 -26.16 -7.53
N HIS A 50 6.24 -25.24 -6.60
CA HIS A 50 5.45 -24.04 -6.34
C HIS A 50 6.01 -22.78 -7.02
N ILE A 51 7.13 -22.86 -7.74
CA ILE A 51 7.81 -21.68 -8.30
C ILE A 51 6.95 -20.88 -9.27
N VAL A 52 6.14 -21.53 -10.10
CA VAL A 52 5.24 -20.86 -11.04
C VAL A 52 4.19 -20.05 -10.30
N ARG A 53 3.63 -20.60 -9.21
CA ARG A 53 2.66 -19.89 -8.37
C ARG A 53 3.33 -18.70 -7.67
N VAL A 54 4.45 -18.93 -7.00
CA VAL A 54 5.20 -17.90 -6.26
C VAL A 54 5.65 -16.76 -7.20
N LYS A 55 6.06 -17.07 -8.43
CA LYS A 55 6.41 -16.04 -9.43
C LYS A 55 5.30 -15.01 -9.64
N HIS A 56 4.04 -15.44 -9.72
CA HIS A 56 2.94 -14.48 -9.90
C HIS A 56 2.71 -13.63 -8.65
N ASP A 57 2.81 -14.24 -7.46
CA ASP A 57 2.73 -13.52 -6.19
C ASP A 57 3.87 -12.49 -6.05
N MET A 58 5.08 -12.82 -6.48
CA MET A 58 6.24 -11.92 -6.54
C MET A 58 5.96 -10.71 -7.45
N ILE A 59 5.43 -10.95 -8.66
CA ILE A 59 5.08 -9.87 -9.59
C ILE A 59 4.02 -8.98 -8.96
N ALA A 60 2.95 -9.56 -8.40
CA ALA A 60 1.89 -8.78 -7.75
C ALA A 60 2.43 -7.96 -6.57
N ALA A 61 3.39 -8.50 -5.81
CA ALA A 61 4.02 -7.81 -4.69
C ALA A 61 4.91 -6.64 -5.13
N ILE A 62 5.71 -6.78 -6.19
CA ILE A 62 6.55 -5.70 -6.74
C ILE A 62 5.70 -4.49 -7.15
N PHE A 63 4.54 -4.74 -7.74
CA PHE A 63 3.63 -3.69 -8.19
C PHE A 63 2.63 -3.22 -7.11
N TYR A 64 2.72 -3.74 -5.88
CA TYR A 64 1.77 -3.43 -4.80
C TYR A 64 0.30 -3.66 -5.20
N VAL A 65 0.05 -4.77 -5.91
CA VAL A 65 -1.29 -5.21 -6.34
C VAL A 65 -1.64 -6.61 -5.84
N SER A 66 -0.91 -7.13 -4.84
CA SER A 66 -1.16 -8.44 -4.24
C SER A 66 -2.60 -8.64 -3.77
N ASN A 67 -3.25 -7.59 -3.25
CA ASN A 67 -4.65 -7.65 -2.84
C ASN A 67 -5.58 -7.99 -4.03
N TRP A 68 -5.42 -7.30 -5.16
CA TRP A 68 -6.22 -7.54 -6.36
C TRP A 68 -5.92 -8.90 -6.98
N TRP A 69 -4.67 -9.32 -6.95
CA TRP A 69 -4.25 -10.64 -7.40
C TRP A 69 -4.94 -11.76 -6.60
N TYR A 70 -5.00 -11.64 -5.27
CA TYR A 70 -5.65 -12.64 -4.43
C TYR A 70 -7.18 -12.62 -4.56
N ILE A 71 -7.80 -11.44 -4.75
CA ILE A 71 -9.22 -11.33 -5.08
C ILE A 71 -9.54 -12.03 -6.40
N ALA A 72 -8.75 -11.78 -7.45
CA ALA A 72 -8.96 -12.39 -8.76
C ALA A 72 -8.76 -13.92 -8.79
N LYS A 73 -8.12 -14.47 -7.75
CA LYS A 73 -7.86 -15.89 -7.58
C LYS A 73 -8.84 -16.56 -6.61
N ASP A 74 -9.84 -15.82 -6.10
CA ASP A 74 -10.76 -16.26 -5.04
C ASP A 74 -10.04 -16.90 -3.85
N VAL A 75 -8.86 -16.38 -3.51
CA VAL A 75 -8.04 -16.92 -2.43
C VAL A 75 -8.69 -16.58 -1.11
N ASN A 76 -9.13 -17.61 -0.39
CA ASN A 76 -9.68 -17.41 0.93
C ASN A 76 -8.58 -16.96 1.89
N TYR A 77 -8.76 -15.79 2.50
CA TYR A 77 -7.73 -15.20 3.38
C TYR A 77 -7.44 -16.11 4.59
N PHE A 78 -8.47 -16.81 5.08
CA PHE A 78 -8.40 -17.71 6.23
C PHE A 78 -7.93 -19.13 5.90
N GLU A 79 -7.63 -19.45 4.64
CA GLU A 79 -6.94 -20.69 4.33
C GLU A 79 -5.51 -20.64 4.88
N GLN A 80 -5.29 -21.39 5.97
CA GLN A 80 -4.02 -21.48 6.69
C GLN A 80 -3.07 -22.54 6.11
N PHE A 81 -3.59 -23.49 5.32
CA PHE A 81 -2.83 -24.65 4.84
C PHE A 81 -2.26 -24.50 3.42
N SER A 82 -2.53 -23.39 2.74
CA SER A 82 -2.05 -23.14 1.39
C SER A 82 -0.64 -22.53 1.40
N PHE A 83 0.30 -23.14 0.65
CA PHE A 83 1.66 -22.59 0.47
C PHE A 83 1.62 -21.24 -0.28
N MET A 84 1.64 -20.15 0.48
CA MET A 84 1.57 -18.76 -0.01
C MET A 84 2.53 -17.86 0.80
N PRO A 85 3.85 -17.98 0.60
CA PRO A 85 4.84 -17.30 1.44
C PRO A 85 4.75 -15.76 1.39
N LEU A 86 4.20 -15.20 0.32
CA LEU A 86 4.07 -13.75 0.11
C LEU A 86 2.67 -13.20 0.41
N LYS A 87 1.75 -14.02 0.93
CA LYS A 87 0.34 -13.64 1.19
C LYS A 87 0.22 -12.38 2.03
N HIS A 88 1.08 -12.24 3.04
CA HIS A 88 1.09 -11.11 3.97
C HIS A 88 1.39 -9.75 3.30
N LEU A 89 1.94 -9.72 2.08
CA LEU A 89 2.20 -8.47 1.35
C LEU A 89 0.93 -7.81 0.80
N TRP A 90 -0.23 -8.48 0.87
CA TRP A 90 -1.51 -7.88 0.49
C TRP A 90 -1.88 -6.66 1.37
N SER A 91 -1.58 -6.69 2.67
CA SER A 91 -1.86 -5.57 3.57
C SER A 91 -0.92 -4.40 3.30
N LEU A 92 0.35 -4.71 2.98
CA LEU A 92 1.33 -3.71 2.56
C LEU A 92 0.92 -3.05 1.24
N ALA A 93 0.40 -3.82 0.28
CA ALA A 93 -0.15 -3.28 -0.97
C ALA A 93 -1.29 -2.28 -0.71
N ILE A 94 -2.22 -2.61 0.20
CA ILE A 94 -3.29 -1.68 0.60
C ILE A 94 -2.73 -0.44 1.31
N GLU A 95 -1.74 -0.60 2.18
CA GLU A 95 -1.08 0.52 2.85
C GLU A 95 -0.50 1.50 1.81
N GLU A 96 0.25 1.00 0.83
CA GLU A 96 0.86 1.83 -0.22
C GLU A 96 -0.17 2.48 -1.16
N GLN A 97 -1.25 1.79 -1.50
CA GLN A 97 -2.38 2.38 -2.24
C GLN A 97 -2.99 3.55 -1.45
N PHE A 98 -3.13 3.42 -0.13
CA PHE A 98 -3.59 4.50 0.73
C PHE A 98 -2.59 5.67 0.78
N TYR A 99 -1.27 5.42 0.76
CA TYR A 99 -0.24 6.47 0.65
C TYR A 99 -0.26 7.24 -0.66
N LEU A 100 -0.73 6.63 -1.74
CA LEU A 100 -0.90 7.31 -3.02
C LEU A 100 -2.20 8.12 -3.04
N PHE A 101 -3.31 7.52 -2.57
CA PHE A 101 -4.63 8.12 -2.67
C PHE A 101 -4.90 9.21 -1.63
N PHE A 102 -4.56 8.97 -0.36
CA PHE A 102 -4.93 9.85 0.75
C PHE A 102 -4.34 11.27 0.65
N PRO A 103 -3.05 11.47 0.28
CA PRO A 103 -2.51 12.82 0.12
C PRO A 103 -3.19 13.61 -1.00
N ALA A 104 -3.57 12.94 -2.10
CA ALA A 104 -4.28 13.57 -3.21
C ALA A 104 -5.70 13.99 -2.78
N VAL A 105 -6.42 13.13 -2.05
CA VAL A 105 -7.72 13.47 -1.46
C VAL A 105 -7.58 14.64 -0.49
N LEU A 106 -6.55 14.65 0.36
CA LEU A 106 -6.31 15.73 1.31
C LEU A 106 -6.08 17.08 0.60
N LEU A 107 -5.28 17.11 -0.47
CA LEU A 107 -5.06 18.32 -1.26
C LEU A 107 -6.33 18.80 -1.96
N LEU A 108 -7.08 17.89 -2.58
CA LEU A 108 -8.37 18.20 -3.20
C LEU A 108 -9.33 18.81 -2.16
N PHE A 109 -9.35 18.22 -0.97
CA PHE A 109 -10.18 18.67 0.13
C PHE A 109 -9.79 20.06 0.65
N MET A 110 -8.50 20.34 0.79
CA MET A 110 -8.00 21.68 1.14
C MET A 110 -8.33 22.72 0.06
N ALA A 111 -8.31 22.33 -1.22
CA ALA A 111 -8.64 23.22 -2.34
C ALA A 111 -10.14 23.55 -2.42
N ILE A 112 -11.01 22.57 -2.17
CA ILE A 112 -12.47 22.74 -2.24
C ILE A 112 -12.99 23.46 -0.98
N VAL A 113 -12.47 23.11 0.19
CA VAL A 113 -13.06 23.54 1.47
C VAL A 113 -12.38 24.79 2.02
N LYS A 114 -12.85 25.96 1.60
CA LYS A 114 -12.39 27.27 2.13
C LYS A 114 -12.81 27.55 3.59
N LYS A 115 -13.80 26.83 4.14
CA LYS A 115 -14.32 27.04 5.51
C LYS A 115 -14.32 25.75 6.33
N LYS A 116 -13.68 25.77 7.51
CA LYS A 116 -13.54 24.63 8.46
C LYS A 116 -14.86 23.92 8.82
N LYS A 117 -16.02 24.59 8.76
CA LYS A 117 -17.33 24.00 9.08
C LYS A 117 -17.77 22.90 8.09
N ASN A 118 -17.43 23.06 6.81
CA ASN A 118 -17.82 22.09 5.78
C ASN A 118 -16.97 20.82 5.84
N VAL A 119 -15.76 20.92 6.40
CA VAL A 119 -14.86 19.78 6.64
C VAL A 119 -15.48 18.79 7.62
N ILE A 120 -15.97 19.31 8.75
CA ILE A 120 -16.56 18.50 9.82
C ILE A 120 -17.83 17.81 9.31
N LEU A 121 -18.64 18.51 8.51
CA LEU A 121 -19.88 17.97 7.94
C LEU A 121 -19.61 16.82 6.97
N ILE A 122 -18.62 16.95 6.09
CA ILE A 122 -18.27 15.91 5.11
C ILE A 122 -17.72 14.66 5.81
N PHE A 123 -16.83 14.83 6.80
CA PHE A 123 -16.32 13.69 7.58
C PHE A 123 -17.45 12.97 8.35
N TRP A 124 -18.40 13.73 8.92
CA TRP A 124 -19.58 13.17 9.57
C TRP A 124 -20.44 12.34 8.62
N ILE A 125 -20.72 12.86 7.42
CA ILE A 125 -21.53 12.15 6.41
C ILE A 125 -20.84 10.87 5.94
N ILE A 126 -19.53 10.91 5.71
CA ILE A 126 -18.75 9.74 5.29
C ILE A 126 -18.67 8.68 6.39
N SER A 127 -18.67 9.06 7.67
CA SER A 127 -18.65 8.10 8.79
C SER A 127 -20.00 7.44 9.10
N LEU A 128 -21.09 7.98 8.55
CA LEU A 128 -22.45 7.48 8.75
C LEU A 128 -22.87 6.45 7.68
N VAL A 129 -22.04 6.23 6.66
CA VAL A 129 -22.22 5.25 5.58
C VAL A 129 -21.26 4.10 5.80
#